data_AF-A0A9Q0YB83-F1
#
_entry.id   AF-A0A9Q0YB83-F1
#
_cell.length_a   1.000
_cell.length_b   1.000
_cell.length_c   1.000
_cell.angle_alpha   90.00
_cell.angle_beta   90.00
_cell.angle_gamma   90.00
#
_symmetry.space_group_name_H-M   'P 1'
#
loop_
_entity.id
_entity.type
_entity.pdbx_description
1 polymer ?
#
loop_
_entity_poly.entity_id
_entity_poly.type
_entity_poly.pdbx_seq_one_letter_code
_entity_poly.pdbx_strand_id
1 'polypeptide(L)'
;MVQGKLTGIDTKVLWDTGSQVSIVPTNRLMQHCPHHHIRPVYELLKGAELDLQGANDLEIPYDGWTEMEFVLGSPSSECLPIFVSC
;
A
#
# COMPACT_ATOMS: atom_id res chain seq x y z
N MET A 1 0.74 13.01 0.94
CA MET A 1 0.14 12.00 1.86
C MET A 1 -1.32 12.35 2.06
N VAL A 2 -2.20 11.35 2.08
CA VAL A 2 -3.65 11.51 2.32
C VAL A 2 -4.04 10.75 3.58
N GLN A 3 -5.11 11.20 4.23
CA GLN A 3 -5.67 10.53 5.40
C GLN A 3 -6.57 9.38 4.96
N GLY A 4 -6.57 8.29 5.71
CA GLY A 4 -7.49 7.18 5.51
C GLY A 4 -7.54 6.26 6.73
N LYS A 5 -8.32 5.20 6.63
CA LYS A 5 -8.39 4.12 7.61
C LYS A 5 -8.01 2.81 6.95
N LEU A 6 -7.09 2.08 7.57
CA LEU A 6 -6.69 0.73 7.15
C LEU A 6 -7.18 -0.26 8.21
N THR A 7 -8.12 -1.12 7.84
CA THR A 7 -8.80 -2.05 8.76
C THR A 7 -9.35 -1.33 10.00
N GLY A 8 -9.97 -0.17 9.77
CA GLY A 8 -10.55 0.70 10.81
C GLY A 8 -9.54 1.60 11.55
N ILE A 9 -8.25 1.50 11.28
CA ILE A 9 -7.19 2.22 11.98
C ILE A 9 -6.79 3.46 11.20
N ASP A 10 -6.91 4.63 11.83
CA ASP A 10 -6.50 5.90 11.22
C ASP A 10 -5.03 5.87 10.83
N THR A 11 -4.74 6.14 9.56
CA THR A 11 -3.40 6.05 8.99
C THR A 11 -3.17 7.14 7.95
N LYS A 12 -1.92 7.61 7.88
CA LYS A 12 -1.44 8.45 6.78
C LYS A 12 -0.92 7.55 5.68
N VAL A 13 -1.49 7.63 4.50
CA VAL A 13 -1.02 6.88 3.34
C VAL A 13 -0.36 7.81 2.32
N LEU A 14 0.63 7.29 1.60
CA LEU A 14 1.16 7.95 0.43
C LEU A 14 0.27 7.57 -0.76
N TRP A 15 -0.33 8.58 -1.40
CA TRP A 15 -0.99 8.38 -2.68
C TRP A 15 0.09 8.47 -3.76
N ASP A 16 0.56 7.32 -4.24
CA ASP A 16 1.68 7.22 -5.17
C ASP A 16 1.22 6.62 -6.51
N THR A 17 1.12 7.47 -7.53
CA THR A 17 0.77 7.03 -8.89
C THR A 17 1.94 6.37 -9.61
N GLY A 18 3.16 6.46 -9.08
CA GLY A 18 4.35 5.79 -9.60
C GLY A 18 4.49 4.35 -9.11
N SER A 19 3.70 3.92 -8.11
CA SER A 19 3.69 2.54 -7.64
C SER A 19 2.59 1.72 -8.30
N GLN A 20 2.91 0.48 -8.67
CA GLN A 20 1.93 -0.48 -9.20
C GLN A 20 1.23 -1.29 -8.10
N VAL A 21 1.77 -1.24 -6.87
CA VAL A 21 1.27 -2.01 -5.72
C VAL A 21 1.15 -1.13 -4.49
N SER A 22 0.26 -1.52 -3.57
CA SER A 22 0.22 -0.94 -2.23
C SER A 22 1.13 -1.74 -1.30
N ILE A 23 1.97 -1.06 -0.53
CA ILE A 23 2.93 -1.69 0.38
C ILE A 23 2.65 -1.21 1.81
N VAL A 24 2.68 -2.12 2.76
CA VAL A 24 2.53 -1.84 4.19
C VAL A 24 3.68 -2.52 4.95
N PRO A 25 4.32 -1.83 5.92
CA PRO A 25 5.34 -2.45 6.74
C PRO A 25 4.79 -3.60 7.60
N THR A 26 5.42 -4.77 7.54
CA THR A 26 5.00 -5.96 8.30
C THR A 26 4.92 -5.70 9.80
N ASN A 27 5.87 -4.95 10.37
CA ASN A 27 5.84 -4.59 11.78
C ASN A 27 4.60 -3.75 12.16
N ARG A 28 4.17 -2.83 11.29
CA ARG A 28 2.96 -2.02 11.51
C ARG A 28 1.73 -2.88 11.43
N LEU A 29 1.66 -3.77 10.44
CA LEU A 29 0.57 -4.73 10.31
C LEU A 29 0.45 -5.60 11.57
N MET A 30 1.52 -6.24 12.01
CA MET A 30 1.51 -7.15 13.16
C MET A 30 1.17 -6.45 14.49
N GLN A 31 1.56 -5.18 14.64
CA GLN A 31 1.24 -4.39 15.84
C GLN A 31 -0.24 -4.03 15.93
N HIS A 32 -0.89 -3.79 14.79
CA HIS A 32 -2.20 -3.14 14.74
C HIS A 32 -3.33 -4.11 14.34
N CYS A 33 -3.01 -5.13 13.55
CA CYS A 33 -3.92 -6.19 13.13
C CYS A 33 -3.24 -7.56 13.30
N PRO A 34 -2.94 -8.00 14.54
CA PRO A 34 -2.21 -9.26 14.79
C PRO A 34 -2.94 -10.52 14.31
N HIS A 35 -4.24 -10.40 14.01
CA HIS A 35 -5.06 -11.49 13.47
C HIS A 35 -4.98 -11.61 11.94
N HIS A 36 -4.35 -10.67 11.23
CA HIS A 36 -4.14 -10.81 9.79
C HIS A 36 -3.02 -11.79 9.52
N HIS A 37 -3.26 -12.69 8.58
CA HIS A 37 -2.27 -13.64 8.13
C HIS A 37 -1.61 -13.13 6.86
N ILE A 38 -0.28 -13.12 6.85
CA ILE A 38 0.51 -12.90 5.64
C ILE A 38 0.51 -14.22 4.87
N ARG A 39 0.01 -14.16 3.65
CA ARG A 39 -0.15 -15.29 2.74
C ARG A 39 0.89 -15.21 1.62
N PRO A 40 1.32 -16.34 1.06
CA PRO A 40 2.23 -16.33 -0.08
C PRO A 40 1.64 -15.60 -1.30
N VAL A 41 2.45 -14.76 -1.95
CA VAL A 41 2.00 -13.90 -3.07
C VAL A 41 1.56 -14.70 -4.30
N TYR A 42 2.10 -15.91 -4.50
CA TYR A 42 1.73 -16.77 -5.61
C TYR A 42 0.24 -17.15 -5.59
N GLU A 43 -0.42 -17.12 -4.43
CA GLU A 43 -1.86 -17.37 -4.31
C GLU A 43 -2.69 -16.29 -5.01
N LEU A 44 -2.23 -15.03 -4.96
CA LEU A 44 -2.85 -13.89 -5.63
C LEU A 44 -2.52 -13.88 -7.13
N LEU A 45 -1.29 -14.27 -7.47
CA LEU A 45 -0.75 -14.23 -8.83
C LEU A 45 -0.95 -15.54 -9.62
N LYS A 46 -1.77 -16.48 -9.11
CA LYS A 46 -2.09 -17.76 -9.77
C LYS A 46 -0.84 -18.58 -10.14
N GLY A 47 0.13 -18.62 -9.23
CA GLY A 47 1.37 -19.39 -9.38
C GLY A 47 2.56 -18.60 -9.96
N ALA A 48 2.38 -17.33 -10.34
CA ALA A 48 3.49 -16.45 -10.69
C ALA A 48 4.17 -15.84 -9.46
N GLU A 49 5.43 -15.46 -9.61
CA GLU A 49 6.20 -14.72 -8.61
C GLU A 49 6.02 -13.21 -8.80
N LEU A 50 6.19 -12.45 -7.71
CA LEU A 50 6.23 -10.99 -7.76
C LEU A 50 7.68 -10.54 -7.84
N ASP A 51 8.05 -9.93 -8.97
CA ASP A 51 9.28 -9.15 -9.13
C ASP A 51 8.98 -7.70 -8.72
N LEU A 52 9.51 -7.28 -7.57
CA LEU A 52 9.25 -5.95 -7.00
C LEU A 52 10.56 -5.17 -6.89
N GLN A 53 10.63 -4.05 -7.61
CA GLN A 53 11.79 -3.18 -7.65
C GLN A 53 11.40 -1.75 -7.30
N GLY A 54 12.27 -1.06 -6.57
CA GLY A 54 12.14 0.37 -6.33
C GLY A 54 12.52 1.19 -7.56
N ALA A 55 12.24 2.48 -7.52
CA ALA A 55 12.63 3.42 -8.60
C ALA A 55 14.16 3.56 -8.80
N ASN A 56 14.95 2.93 -7.94
CA ASN A 56 16.41 2.84 -8.00
C ASN A 56 16.90 1.47 -8.50
N ASP A 57 16.02 0.67 -9.10
CA ASP A 57 16.28 -0.67 -9.62
C ASP A 57 16.75 -1.69 -8.56
N LEU A 58 16.59 -1.37 -7.26
CA LEU A 58 16.86 -2.30 -6.17
C LEU A 58 15.62 -3.12 -5.86
N GLU A 59 15.83 -4.42 -5.68
CA GLU A 59 14.81 -5.35 -5.22
C GLU A 59 14.28 -4.93 -3.84
N ILE A 60 12.95 -4.94 -3.70
CA ILE A 60 12.27 -4.65 -2.44
C ILE A 60 11.79 -5.99 -1.85
N PRO A 61 12.36 -6.44 -0.72
CA PRO A 61 11.91 -7.66 -0.08
C PRO A 61 10.47 -7.53 0.44
N TYR A 62 9.70 -8.60 0.34
CA TYR A 62 8.32 -8.68 0.83
C TYR A 62 8.07 -10.02 1.52
N ASP A 63 7.21 -10.02 2.54
CA ASP A 63 6.85 -11.24 3.27
C ASP A 63 5.67 -12.00 2.63
N GLY A 64 4.86 -11.33 1.82
CA GLY A 64 3.69 -11.88 1.16
C GLY A 64 2.61 -10.84 0.92
N TRP A 65 1.35 -11.28 0.87
CA TRP A 65 0.17 -10.41 0.78
C TRP A 65 -0.82 -10.69 1.90
N THR A 66 -1.69 -9.72 2.18
CA THR A 66 -2.81 -9.91 3.08
C THR A 66 -3.97 -9.03 2.61
N GLU A 67 -5.20 -9.44 2.92
CA GLU A 67 -6.39 -8.67 2.58
C GLU A 67 -6.63 -7.61 3.65
N MET A 68 -6.87 -6.37 3.23
CA MET A 68 -7.18 -5.27 4.15
C MET A 68 -8.30 -4.41 3.58
N GLU A 69 -9.14 -3.89 4.48
CA GLU A 69 -10.11 -2.87 4.13
C GLU A 69 -9.44 -1.49 4.17
N PHE A 70 -9.57 -0.70 3.11
CA PHE A 70 -9.09 0.68 3.10
C PHE A 70 -10.24 1.65 2.83
N VAL A 71 -10.37 2.66 3.69
CA VAL A 71 -11.31 3.77 3.52
C VAL A 71 -10.53 5.06 3.35
N LEU A 72 -10.69 5.70 2.20
CA LEU A 72 -10.11 7.02 1.96
C LEU A 72 -10.81 8.05 2.85
N GLY A 73 -10.01 8.85 3.57
CA GLY A 73 -10.54 9.95 4.36
C GLY A 73 -11.16 11.01 3.45
N SER A 74 -12.23 11.65 3.92
CA SER A 74 -12.88 12.74 3.20
C SER A 74 -11.88 13.88 2.93
N PRO A 75 -11.84 14.41 1.69
CA PRO A 75 -10.92 15.49 1.34
C PRO A 75 -11.23 16.75 2.18
N SER A 76 -10.19 17.47 2.61
CA SER A 76 -10.32 18.91 2.75
C SER A 76 -10.59 19.47 1.35
N SER A 77 -11.64 20.24 1.16
CA SER A 77 -12.23 20.64 -0.14
C SER A 77 -11.36 21.54 -1.03
N GLU A 78 -10.03 21.50 -0.90
CA GLU A 78 -9.12 22.28 -1.73
C GLU A 78 -8.73 21.52 -2.99
N CYS A 79 -9.48 21.79 -4.07
CA CYS A 79 -9.08 21.42 -5.42
C CYS A 79 -7.96 22.37 -5.85
N LEU A 80 -6.70 21.94 -5.71
CA LEU A 80 -5.55 22.70 -6.19
C LEU A 80 -5.25 22.31 -7.64
N PRO A 81 -4.98 23.28 -8.54
CA PRO A 81 -4.62 22.99 -9.92
C PRO A 81 -3.27 22.25 -9.98
N ILE A 82 -3.24 21.17 -10.77
CA ILE A 82 -2.00 20.46 -11.11
C ILE A 82 -1.45 21.08 -12.39
N PHE A 83 -0.29 21.73 -12.30
CA PHE A 83 0.44 22.17 -13.47
C PHE A 83 1.30 21.03 -13.99
N VAL A 84 1.05 20.61 -15.23
CA VAL A 84 1.89 19.64 -15.95
C VAL A 84 2.78 20.44 -16.89
N SER A 85 4.08 20.50 -16.60
CA SER A 85 5.09 21.02 -17.53
C SER A 85 5.77 19.85 -18.24
N CYS A 86 5.83 19.94 -19.57
CA CYS A 86 6.55 19.02 -20.45
C CYS A 86 8.06 19.21 -20.34
#